data_AF-A0A662IDG8-F1
#
_entry.id   AF-A0A662IDG8-F1
#
_cell.length_a   1.000
_cell.length_b   1.000
_cell.length_c   1.000
_cell.angle_alpha   90.00
_cell.angle_beta   90.00
_cell.angle_gamma   90.00
#
_symmetry.space_group_name_H-M   'P 1'
#
loop_
_entity.id
_entity.type
_entity.pdbx_description
1 polymer ?
#
loop_
_entity_poly.entity_id
_entity_poly.type
_entity_poly.pdbx_seq_one_letter_code
_entity_poly.pdbx_strand_id
1 'polypeptide(L)'
;MSEHSNENLLTYNLIKENNYGIVFLSANNNIVVNNIIEDNVYGITIQRSCENLIFNNNFLENTYQVTSDLSENMWDSGYFCGGNYWSNYDGDDVFHGPYQNITGSDGIIDHPYIINENNIDRYPLLRPLDICISIITVSVRFEPKILNLRSGSRVLTAYIALPEEFSIKEVIIPSITLNDTVTAEPNSIDVKGYNGDPVSNLIVNFDMRKVAAKIFSSMDLEKLREEEFVVFVKLALKGKLCNGIYFYGIAPIKVVMPDPGGLYNIAML
;
A
#
# COMPACT_ATOMS: atom_id res chain seq x y z
N MET A 1 5.25 -15.84 29.51
CA MET A 1 6.10 -14.64 29.63
C MET A 1 7.32 -14.87 28.76
N SER A 2 7.24 -14.53 27.47
CA SER A 2 8.42 -14.16 26.69
C SER A 2 8.42 -12.64 26.71
N GLU A 3 9.22 -12.09 27.60
CA GLU A 3 9.59 -10.68 27.57
C GLU A 3 10.45 -10.49 26.31
N HIS A 4 10.14 -9.46 25.52
CA HIS A 4 10.76 -9.14 24.22
C HIS A 4 10.18 -9.87 23.00
N SER A 5 9.34 -9.15 22.26
CA SER A 5 8.94 -9.49 20.90
C SER A 5 8.91 -8.19 20.10
N ASN A 6 10.02 -7.92 19.43
CA ASN A 6 10.20 -6.73 18.60
C ASN A 6 10.03 -7.08 17.13
N GLU A 7 9.78 -6.09 16.28
CA GLU A 7 9.76 -6.24 14.82
C GLU A 7 8.68 -7.21 14.30
N ASN A 8 7.54 -7.30 14.98
CA ASN A 8 6.41 -8.10 14.54
C ASN A 8 5.40 -7.28 13.72
N LEU A 9 4.75 -7.93 12.77
CA LEU A 9 3.64 -7.38 12.00
C LEU A 9 2.34 -8.09 12.38
N LEU A 10 1.43 -7.37 13.04
CA LEU A 10 0.08 -7.83 13.37
C LEU A 10 -0.90 -7.16 12.41
N THR A 11 -1.47 -7.94 11.49
CA THR A 11 -2.41 -7.42 10.50
C THR A 11 -3.52 -8.41 10.15
N TYR A 12 -4.70 -7.89 9.83
CA TYR A 12 -5.90 -8.65 9.44
C TYR A 12 -6.39 -9.65 10.50
N ASN A 13 -6.33 -9.27 11.77
CA ASN A 13 -6.87 -10.08 12.87
C ASN A 13 -8.21 -9.52 13.39
N LEU A 14 -9.10 -10.41 13.79
CA LEU A 14 -10.27 -10.11 14.61
C LEU A 14 -9.95 -10.51 16.05
N ILE A 15 -9.81 -9.53 16.93
CA ILE A 15 -9.43 -9.68 18.34
C ILE A 15 -10.62 -9.24 19.18
N LYS A 16 -11.42 -10.20 19.64
CA LYS A 16 -12.67 -9.90 20.31
C LYS A 16 -13.02 -10.73 21.52
N GLU A 17 -13.82 -10.15 22.42
CA GLU A 17 -14.40 -10.80 23.61
C GLU A 17 -13.32 -11.31 24.61
N ASN A 18 -12.19 -10.61 24.74
CA ASN A 18 -11.12 -10.96 25.68
C ASN A 18 -11.02 -9.97 26.84
N ASN A 19 -10.39 -10.40 27.94
CA ASN A 19 -10.00 -9.47 29.00
C ASN A 19 -8.91 -8.49 28.49
N TYR A 20 -7.92 -9.01 27.76
CA TYR A 20 -6.88 -8.21 27.09
C TYR A 20 -6.84 -8.59 25.62
N GLY A 21 -7.01 -7.62 24.72
CA GLY A 21 -6.93 -7.82 23.28
C GLY A 21 -5.48 -8.02 22.81
N ILE A 22 -4.70 -6.93 22.76
CA ILE A 22 -3.26 -6.95 22.46
C ILE A 22 -2.47 -6.48 23.68
N VAL A 23 -1.38 -7.16 24.00
CA VAL A 23 -0.50 -6.81 25.12
C VAL A 23 0.94 -6.69 24.65
N PHE A 24 1.55 -5.51 24.84
CA PHE A 24 2.97 -5.25 24.64
C PHE A 24 3.66 -5.01 25.98
N LEU A 25 4.59 -5.90 26.34
CA LEU A 25 5.42 -5.80 27.55
C LEU A 25 6.89 -5.79 27.13
N SER A 26 7.54 -4.63 27.24
CA SER A 26 8.92 -4.44 26.75
C SER A 26 9.12 -4.91 25.30
N ALA A 27 8.18 -4.53 24.42
CA ALA A 27 8.08 -4.93 23.02
C ALA A 27 8.07 -3.69 22.11
N ASN A 28 9.14 -3.49 21.37
CA ASN A 28 9.39 -2.28 20.58
C ASN A 28 9.31 -2.57 19.08
N ASN A 29 9.13 -1.53 18.27
CA ASN A 29 9.24 -1.64 16.81
C ASN A 29 8.26 -2.65 16.17
N ASN A 30 7.08 -2.84 16.74
CA ASN A 30 6.01 -3.64 16.15
C ASN A 30 5.07 -2.77 15.30
N ILE A 31 4.43 -3.38 14.31
CA ILE A 31 3.43 -2.73 13.45
C ILE A 31 2.09 -3.42 13.69
N VAL A 32 1.08 -2.65 14.11
CA VAL A 32 -0.30 -3.10 14.30
C VAL A 32 -1.19 -2.35 13.31
N VAL A 33 -1.67 -3.04 12.28
CA VAL A 33 -2.37 -2.39 11.17
C VAL A 33 -3.48 -3.26 10.61
N ASN A 34 -4.64 -2.68 10.30
CA ASN A 34 -5.79 -3.40 9.73
C ASN A 34 -6.30 -4.54 10.62
N ASN A 35 -6.44 -4.30 11.92
CA ASN A 35 -7.08 -5.24 12.83
C ASN A 35 -8.44 -4.70 13.31
N ILE A 36 -9.36 -5.60 13.63
CA ILE A 36 -10.60 -5.30 14.35
C ILE A 36 -10.37 -5.69 15.81
N ILE A 37 -10.40 -4.72 16.71
CA ILE A 37 -10.19 -4.90 18.15
C ILE A 37 -11.51 -4.53 18.83
N GLU A 38 -12.31 -5.53 19.18
CA GLU A 38 -13.73 -5.36 19.50
C GLU A 38 -14.12 -6.02 20.83
N ASP A 39 -15.00 -5.41 21.64
CA ASP A 39 -15.60 -6.04 22.83
C ASP A 39 -14.59 -6.64 23.83
N ASN A 40 -13.40 -6.06 23.96
CA ASN A 40 -12.42 -6.45 24.97
C ASN A 40 -12.53 -5.54 26.21
N VAL A 41 -12.11 -6.02 27.39
CA VAL A 41 -12.00 -5.13 28.56
C VAL A 41 -10.89 -4.11 28.31
N TYR A 42 -9.72 -4.55 27.86
CA TYR A 42 -8.64 -3.70 27.39
C TYR A 42 -8.35 -4.00 25.92
N GLY A 43 -8.54 -3.03 25.02
CA GLY A 43 -8.27 -3.18 23.60
C GLY A 43 -6.78 -3.42 23.33
N ILE A 44 -5.94 -2.42 23.66
CA ILE A 44 -4.48 -2.58 23.69
C ILE A 44 -3.91 -2.14 25.05
N THR A 45 -3.07 -2.99 25.64
CA THR A 45 -2.26 -2.66 26.81
C THR A 45 -0.78 -2.60 26.42
N ILE A 46 -0.16 -1.44 26.63
CA ILE A 46 1.24 -1.17 26.30
C ILE A 46 1.99 -0.76 27.56
N GLN A 47 3.05 -1.50 27.89
CA GLN A 47 3.90 -1.21 29.04
C GLN A 47 5.37 -1.26 28.65
N ARG A 48 6.10 -0.19 28.97
CA ARG A 48 7.56 -0.05 28.72
C ARG A 48 7.95 -0.39 27.27
N SER A 49 7.11 0.00 26.32
CA SER A 49 7.20 -0.41 24.92
C SER A 49 7.10 0.81 24.02
N CYS A 50 8.10 1.03 23.18
CA CYS A 50 8.25 2.24 22.38
C CYS A 50 8.42 1.92 20.90
N GLU A 51 8.24 2.95 20.06
CA GLU A 51 8.47 2.88 18.61
C GLU A 51 7.55 1.86 17.91
N ASN A 52 6.41 1.50 18.52
CA ASN A 52 5.40 0.72 17.81
C ASN A 52 4.56 1.66 16.93
N LEU A 53 4.18 1.17 15.75
CA LEU A 53 3.36 1.88 14.78
C LEU A 53 1.98 1.23 14.71
N ILE A 54 0.95 1.93 15.20
CA ILE A 54 -0.43 1.46 15.32
C ILE A 54 -1.34 2.38 14.52
N PHE A 55 -1.84 1.94 13.37
CA PHE A 55 -2.71 2.75 12.50
C PHE A 55 -3.65 1.86 11.69
N ASN A 56 -4.73 2.41 11.15
CA ASN A 56 -5.75 1.69 10.38
C ASN A 56 -6.35 0.49 11.11
N ASN A 57 -6.52 0.56 12.43
CA ASN A 57 -7.27 -0.44 13.19
C ASN A 57 -8.66 0.09 13.55
N ASN A 58 -9.62 -0.81 13.72
CA ASN A 58 -10.94 -0.50 14.23
C ASN A 58 -11.01 -0.85 15.72
N PHE A 59 -11.04 0.16 16.58
CA PHE A 59 -11.25 0.01 18.03
C PHE A 59 -12.73 0.13 18.35
N LEU A 60 -13.40 -0.99 18.55
CA LEU A 60 -14.85 -1.10 18.67
C LEU A 60 -15.25 -1.55 20.08
N GLU A 61 -16.06 -0.75 20.77
CA GLU A 61 -16.77 -1.16 22.00
C GLU A 61 -15.90 -1.80 23.11
N ASN A 62 -14.58 -1.56 23.12
CA ASN A 62 -13.73 -1.99 24.23
C ASN A 62 -14.02 -1.15 25.47
N THR A 63 -13.97 -1.75 26.67
CA THR A 63 -14.18 -1.00 27.93
C THR A 63 -13.12 0.09 28.10
N TYR A 64 -11.87 -0.25 27.79
CA TYR A 64 -10.75 0.68 27.66
C TYR A 64 -10.10 0.46 26.30
N GLN A 65 -10.17 1.44 25.38
CA GLN A 65 -9.57 1.32 24.05
C GLN A 65 -8.07 1.07 24.13
N VAL A 66 -7.36 1.88 24.94
CA VAL A 66 -5.91 1.78 25.14
C VAL A 66 -5.55 2.08 26.59
N THR A 67 -4.61 1.31 27.13
CA THR A 67 -3.86 1.65 28.34
C THR A 67 -2.38 1.67 28.00
N SER A 68 -1.70 2.79 28.20
CA SER A 68 -0.29 2.98 27.86
C SER A 68 0.48 3.51 29.07
N ASP A 69 1.51 2.78 29.50
CA ASP A 69 2.36 3.12 30.65
C ASP A 69 3.85 3.10 30.27
N LEU A 70 4.56 4.18 30.58
CA LEU A 70 5.98 4.38 30.25
C LEU A 70 6.32 4.02 28.78
N SER A 71 5.47 4.45 27.85
CA SER A 71 5.47 3.98 26.46
C SER A 71 5.20 5.14 25.50
N GLU A 72 6.00 5.25 24.44
CA GLU A 72 5.90 6.28 23.40
C GLU A 72 5.76 5.62 22.02
N ASN A 73 4.59 5.74 21.41
CA ASN A 73 4.24 5.03 20.18
C ASN A 73 3.56 5.96 19.17
N MET A 74 3.58 5.54 17.92
CA MET A 74 2.94 6.26 16.81
C MET A 74 1.56 5.67 16.56
N TRP A 75 0.53 6.52 16.61
CA TRP A 75 -0.87 6.11 16.47
C TRP A 75 -1.51 6.51 15.14
N ASP A 76 -0.70 7.06 14.24
CA ASP A 76 -1.09 7.40 12.88
C ASP A 76 0.10 7.24 11.92
N SER A 77 -0.21 7.08 10.63
CA SER A 77 0.78 7.02 9.54
C SER A 77 0.90 8.36 8.81
N GLY A 78 0.44 9.45 9.42
CA GLY A 78 0.38 10.77 8.82
C GLY A 78 -0.72 10.96 7.77
N TYR A 79 -0.90 12.20 7.34
CA TYR A 79 -1.76 12.54 6.21
C TYR A 79 -1.15 12.05 4.88
N PHE A 80 -1.86 11.38 3.97
CA PHE A 80 -3.31 11.08 3.95
C PHE A 80 -3.66 9.70 4.53
N CYS A 81 -2.68 8.86 4.87
CA CYS A 81 -2.93 7.48 5.28
C CYS A 81 -3.80 7.35 6.54
N GLY A 82 -3.83 8.37 7.38
CA GLY A 82 -4.68 8.44 8.57
C GLY A 82 -4.13 7.67 9.76
N GLY A 83 -4.97 7.59 10.80
CA GLY A 83 -4.73 6.88 12.04
C GLY A 83 -5.72 5.73 12.22
N ASN A 84 -6.31 5.61 13.40
CA ASN A 84 -7.23 4.53 13.74
C ASN A 84 -8.67 5.03 13.78
N TYR A 85 -9.61 4.09 13.67
CA TYR A 85 -11.02 4.36 13.99
C TYR A 85 -11.27 4.05 15.47
N TRP A 86 -11.93 4.98 16.16
CA TRP A 86 -12.23 4.88 17.59
C TRP A 86 -13.74 4.98 17.81
N SER A 87 -14.40 3.89 18.21
CA SER A 87 -15.86 3.89 18.37
C SER A 87 -16.38 4.81 19.47
N ASN A 88 -15.50 5.29 20.36
CA ASN A 88 -15.82 6.23 21.43
C ASN A 88 -15.42 7.68 21.10
N TYR A 89 -14.99 7.94 19.87
CA TYR A 89 -14.62 9.27 19.40
C TYR A 89 -15.50 9.66 18.23
N ASP A 90 -16.35 10.64 18.47
CA ASP A 90 -17.13 11.29 17.43
C ASP A 90 -16.59 12.71 17.28
N GLY A 91 -16.37 13.14 16.04
CA GLY A 91 -15.72 14.41 15.75
C GLY A 91 -16.06 14.93 14.37
N ASP A 92 -15.86 16.23 14.21
CA ASP A 92 -16.15 16.92 12.95
C ASP A 92 -15.10 16.58 11.89
N ASP A 93 -15.56 16.43 10.65
CA ASP A 93 -14.75 16.29 9.42
C ASP A 93 -15.19 17.40 8.47
N VAL A 94 -14.73 18.61 8.75
CA VAL A 94 -15.06 19.85 8.01
C VAL A 94 -13.83 20.37 7.28
N PHE A 95 -12.63 19.98 7.73
CA PHE A 95 -11.37 20.33 7.11
C PHE A 95 -10.62 19.11 6.59
N HIS A 96 -9.64 19.39 5.75
CA HIS A 96 -8.73 18.43 5.18
C HIS A 96 -7.30 18.99 5.18
N GLY A 97 -6.36 18.14 4.79
CA GLY A 97 -4.94 18.49 4.65
C GLY A 97 -4.11 18.14 5.88
N PRO A 98 -2.77 18.20 5.76
CA PRO A 98 -1.87 17.76 6.82
C PRO A 98 -2.00 18.54 8.14
N TYR A 99 -2.62 19.72 8.11
CA TYR A 99 -2.86 20.55 9.30
C TYR A 99 -4.35 20.71 9.64
N GLN A 100 -5.24 19.97 8.96
CA GLN A 100 -6.70 20.06 9.13
C GLN A 100 -7.24 21.49 9.14
N ASN A 101 -6.83 22.27 8.14
CA ASN A 101 -7.15 23.70 8.05
C ASN A 101 -7.64 24.15 6.67
N ILE A 102 -7.84 23.23 5.74
CA ILE A 102 -8.38 23.51 4.41
C ILE A 102 -9.83 23.03 4.38
N THR A 103 -10.78 23.89 4.03
CA THR A 103 -12.20 23.53 4.07
C THR A 103 -12.56 22.40 3.09
N GLY A 104 -13.28 21.41 3.58
CA GLY A 104 -13.77 20.24 2.84
C GLY A 104 -13.52 18.96 3.64
N SER A 105 -14.45 18.01 3.58
CA SER A 105 -14.34 16.72 4.26
C SER A 105 -13.44 15.75 3.49
N ASP A 106 -12.64 14.97 4.20
CA ASP A 106 -11.81 13.92 3.61
C ASP A 106 -11.83 12.57 4.34
N GLY A 107 -12.74 12.40 5.30
CA GLY A 107 -12.93 11.16 6.07
C GLY A 107 -11.98 11.02 7.25
N ILE A 108 -11.17 12.03 7.53
CA ILE A 108 -10.32 12.13 8.73
C ILE A 108 -10.96 13.17 9.66
N ILE A 109 -11.10 12.85 10.93
CA ILE A 109 -11.61 13.78 11.95
C ILE A 109 -10.59 14.91 12.15
N ASP A 110 -11.08 16.15 12.19
CA ASP A 110 -10.27 17.37 12.24
C ASP A 110 -9.42 17.48 13.51
N HIS A 111 -9.90 16.87 14.60
CA HIS A 111 -9.27 16.92 15.92
C HIS A 111 -8.54 15.60 16.25
N PRO A 112 -7.34 15.67 16.83
CA PRO A 112 -6.61 14.48 17.28
C PRO A 112 -7.32 13.70 18.38
N TYR A 113 -7.20 12.37 18.35
CA TYR A 113 -7.54 11.50 19.48
C TYR A 113 -6.33 11.39 20.41
N ILE A 114 -6.46 11.98 21.60
CA ILE A 114 -5.38 12.05 22.60
C ILE A 114 -5.51 10.86 23.54
N ILE A 115 -4.54 9.94 23.50
CA ILE A 115 -4.44 8.83 24.46
C ILE A 115 -3.74 9.32 25.73
N ASN A 116 -2.61 10.02 25.56
CA ASN A 116 -1.91 10.78 26.60
C ASN A 116 -0.94 11.81 25.95
N GLU A 117 -0.12 12.48 26.76
CA GLU A 117 0.81 13.53 26.32
C GLU A 117 1.79 13.12 25.21
N ASN A 118 2.18 11.84 25.15
CA ASN A 118 3.17 11.32 24.19
C ASN A 118 2.57 10.34 23.17
N ASN A 119 1.26 10.08 23.25
CA ASN A 119 0.56 9.12 22.41
C ASN A 119 -0.70 9.79 21.85
N ILE A 120 -0.60 10.25 20.61
CA ILE A 120 -1.65 11.01 19.95
C ILE A 120 -1.84 10.41 18.56
N ASP A 121 -3.10 10.07 18.25
CA ASP A 121 -3.53 9.82 16.89
C ASP A 121 -3.97 11.15 16.29
N ARG A 122 -3.16 11.70 15.39
CA ARG A 122 -3.39 13.04 14.81
C ARG A 122 -4.41 13.04 13.69
N TYR A 123 -4.74 11.88 13.15
CA TYR A 123 -5.63 11.75 12.00
C TYR A 123 -6.65 10.63 12.23
N PRO A 124 -7.51 10.72 13.27
CA PRO A 124 -8.50 9.68 13.55
C PRO A 124 -9.46 9.51 12.37
N LEU A 125 -9.84 8.27 12.06
CA LEU A 125 -10.74 7.98 10.95
C LEU A 125 -12.20 8.27 11.35
N LEU A 126 -12.97 8.89 10.46
CA LEU A 126 -14.39 9.18 10.69
C LEU A 126 -15.27 7.92 10.75
N ARG A 127 -14.88 6.87 10.02
CA ARG A 127 -15.65 5.63 9.89
C ARG A 127 -14.74 4.41 10.07
N PRO A 128 -15.30 3.27 10.54
CA PRO A 128 -14.55 2.04 10.60
C PRO A 128 -14.12 1.62 9.20
N LEU A 129 -12.90 1.09 9.10
CA LEU A 129 -12.40 0.50 7.86
C LEU A 129 -13.14 -0.80 7.56
N ASP A 130 -13.54 -1.01 6.31
CA ASP A 130 -14.00 -2.32 5.85
C ASP A 130 -12.78 -3.22 5.64
N ILE A 131 -12.35 -3.89 6.71
CA ILE A 131 -11.19 -4.80 6.72
C ILE A 131 -11.60 -6.14 6.10
N CYS A 132 -12.02 -6.10 4.84
CA CYS A 132 -12.04 -7.25 3.97
C CYS A 132 -10.74 -7.26 3.16
N ILE A 133 -10.20 -8.44 2.84
CA ILE A 133 -9.12 -8.54 1.84
C ILE A 133 -9.75 -8.24 0.47
N SER A 134 -9.91 -6.96 0.21
CA SER A 134 -10.39 -6.44 -1.05
C SER A 134 -9.17 -6.33 -1.97
N ILE A 135 -9.22 -7.05 -3.08
CA ILE A 135 -8.35 -6.78 -4.22
C ILE A 135 -9.17 -5.94 -5.19
N ILE A 136 -8.83 -4.67 -5.33
CA ILE A 136 -9.48 -3.81 -6.32
C ILE A 136 -8.81 -4.02 -7.68
N THR A 137 -9.62 -4.06 -8.73
CA THR A 137 -9.09 -4.15 -10.10
C THR A 137 -8.85 -2.75 -10.63
N VAL A 138 -7.65 -2.49 -11.14
CA VAL A 138 -7.26 -1.20 -11.74
C VAL A 138 -7.04 -1.35 -13.24
N SER A 139 -7.32 -0.27 -13.98
CA SER A 139 -6.99 -0.23 -15.40
C SER A 139 -5.54 0.19 -15.57
N VAL A 140 -4.76 -0.60 -16.30
CA VAL A 140 -3.33 -0.35 -16.52
C VAL A 140 -3.05 -0.19 -18.00
N ARG A 141 -2.18 0.75 -18.34
CA ARG A 141 -1.62 0.92 -19.68
C ARG A 141 -0.11 1.09 -19.59
N PHE A 142 0.61 0.40 -20.47
CA PHE A 142 2.06 0.50 -20.55
C PHE A 142 2.52 1.32 -21.75
N GLU A 143 3.51 2.17 -21.53
CA GLU A 143 4.26 2.85 -22.57
C GLU A 143 5.77 2.60 -22.44
N PRO A 144 6.48 2.29 -23.54
CA PRO A 144 5.95 2.13 -24.89
C PRO A 144 5.07 0.87 -25.05
N LYS A 145 4.07 0.90 -25.95
CA LYS A 145 3.20 -0.26 -26.26
C LYS A 145 3.94 -1.45 -26.86
N ILE A 146 5.09 -1.16 -27.47
CA ILE A 146 5.98 -2.15 -28.07
C ILE A 146 7.31 -2.08 -27.33
N LEU A 147 7.65 -3.17 -26.67
CA LEU A 147 8.91 -3.35 -25.98
C LEU A 147 9.92 -3.94 -26.98
N ASN A 148 10.74 -3.05 -27.54
CA ASN A 148 11.83 -3.45 -28.42
C ASN A 148 13.10 -3.70 -27.62
N LEU A 149 13.48 -4.96 -27.49
CA LEU A 149 14.65 -5.39 -26.73
C LEU A 149 15.98 -5.07 -27.43
N ARG A 150 15.95 -4.53 -28.66
CA ARG A 150 17.10 -3.97 -29.38
C ARG A 150 17.34 -2.48 -29.07
N SER A 151 16.35 -1.78 -28.51
CA SER A 151 16.33 -0.31 -28.39
C SER A 151 16.61 0.20 -26.97
N GLY A 152 17.27 1.37 -26.88
CA GLY A 152 17.77 1.99 -25.66
C GLY A 152 16.75 2.68 -24.74
N SER A 153 15.45 2.40 -24.85
CA SER A 153 14.48 2.92 -23.88
C SER A 153 14.74 2.26 -22.53
N ARG A 154 15.19 3.05 -21.56
CA ARG A 154 15.60 2.52 -20.24
C ARG A 154 14.44 2.32 -19.27
N VAL A 155 13.27 2.84 -19.60
CA VAL A 155 12.14 2.92 -18.68
C VAL A 155 10.88 2.38 -19.35
N LEU A 156 10.14 1.54 -18.62
CA LEU A 156 8.76 1.18 -18.90
C LEU A 156 7.87 2.02 -18.00
N THR A 157 6.96 2.80 -18.58
CA THR A 157 6.02 3.63 -17.83
C THR A 157 4.67 2.93 -17.77
N ALA A 158 4.08 2.84 -16.57
CA ALA A 158 2.73 2.34 -16.37
C ALA A 158 1.82 3.50 -15.92
N TYR A 159 0.68 3.62 -16.60
CA TYR A 159 -0.43 4.49 -16.24
C TYR A 159 -1.47 3.64 -15.55
N ILE A 160 -1.77 3.97 -14.29
CA ILE A 160 -2.69 3.22 -13.44
C ILE A 160 -3.89 4.12 -13.13
N ALA A 161 -5.08 3.70 -13.57
CA ALA A 161 -6.33 4.34 -13.19
C ALA A 161 -6.99 3.55 -12.06
N LEU A 162 -7.13 4.20 -10.90
CA LEU A 162 -7.90 3.66 -9.77
C LEU A 162 -9.40 3.95 -9.95
N PRO A 163 -10.28 3.13 -9.34
CA PRO A 163 -11.70 3.47 -9.21
C PRO A 163 -11.91 4.83 -8.54
N GLU A 164 -13.02 5.51 -8.83
CA GLU A 164 -13.26 6.91 -8.39
C GLU A 164 -13.31 7.05 -6.86
N GLU A 165 -13.63 5.97 -6.15
CA GLU A 165 -13.67 5.91 -4.69
C GLU A 165 -12.27 5.88 -4.03
N PHE A 166 -11.18 5.68 -4.78
CA PHE A 166 -9.81 5.64 -4.24
C PHE A 166 -8.95 6.79 -4.72
N SER A 167 -8.23 7.41 -3.79
CA SER A 167 -7.27 8.47 -4.11
C SER A 167 -5.91 7.90 -4.50
N ILE A 168 -5.31 8.42 -5.57
CA ILE A 168 -3.90 8.11 -5.93
C ILE A 168 -2.91 8.44 -4.78
N LYS A 169 -3.28 9.36 -3.88
CA LYS A 169 -2.46 9.76 -2.73
C LYS A 169 -2.36 8.67 -1.66
N GLU A 170 -3.31 7.72 -1.64
CA GLU A 170 -3.29 6.58 -0.74
C GLU A 170 -2.34 5.48 -1.22
N VAL A 171 -1.83 5.56 -2.44
CA VAL A 171 -1.00 4.50 -3.02
C VAL A 171 0.39 4.53 -2.41
N ILE A 172 0.81 3.40 -1.83
CA ILE A 172 2.16 3.21 -1.32
C ILE A 172 3.06 2.87 -2.52
N ILE A 173 3.71 3.86 -3.12
CA ILE A 173 4.53 3.69 -4.34
C ILE A 173 5.58 2.57 -4.23
N PRO A 174 6.34 2.42 -3.12
CA PRO A 174 7.31 1.33 -2.99
C PRO A 174 6.69 -0.08 -2.97
N SER A 175 5.37 -0.20 -2.75
CA SER A 175 4.67 -1.48 -2.78
C SER A 175 4.35 -1.94 -4.22
N ILE A 176 4.48 -1.05 -5.21
CA ILE A 176 4.08 -1.34 -6.58
C ILE A 176 5.12 -2.24 -7.24
N THR A 177 4.67 -3.39 -7.72
CA THR A 177 5.51 -4.37 -8.41
C THR A 177 4.88 -4.83 -9.71
N LEU A 178 5.76 -5.12 -10.68
CA LEU A 178 5.42 -5.79 -11.93
C LEU A 178 5.79 -7.28 -11.81
N ASN A 179 4.84 -8.16 -12.11
CA ASN A 179 4.97 -9.62 -12.01
C ASN A 179 5.62 -10.05 -10.68
N ASP A 180 5.21 -9.43 -9.56
CA ASP A 180 5.68 -9.69 -8.20
C ASP A 180 7.20 -9.55 -7.98
N THR A 181 7.94 -8.92 -8.90
CA THR A 181 9.42 -8.97 -8.90
C THR A 181 10.09 -7.65 -9.20
N VAL A 182 9.56 -6.84 -10.12
CA VAL A 182 10.17 -5.56 -10.48
C VAL A 182 9.44 -4.43 -9.78
N THR A 183 10.07 -3.85 -8.75
CA THR A 183 9.52 -2.70 -8.01
C THR A 183 9.55 -1.44 -8.86
N ALA A 184 8.51 -0.62 -8.72
CA ALA A 184 8.45 0.71 -9.32
C ALA A 184 9.54 1.63 -8.76
N GLU A 185 10.04 2.55 -9.59
CA GLU A 185 10.96 3.59 -9.15
C GLU A 185 10.23 4.58 -8.23
N PRO A 186 10.86 5.02 -7.13
CA PRO A 186 10.22 5.87 -6.12
C PRO A 186 9.83 7.28 -6.63
N ASN A 187 10.38 7.72 -7.76
CA ASN A 187 10.15 9.05 -8.33
C ASN A 187 8.93 9.08 -9.27
N SER A 188 7.81 8.50 -8.86
CA SER A 188 6.55 8.51 -9.62
C SER A 188 5.93 9.91 -9.67
N ILE A 189 5.35 10.27 -10.81
CA ILE A 189 4.78 11.60 -11.05
C ILE A 189 3.25 11.48 -11.08
N ASP A 190 2.56 12.28 -10.26
CA ASP A 190 1.12 12.51 -10.39
C ASP A 190 0.88 13.39 -11.63
N VAL A 191 0.16 12.86 -12.62
CA VAL A 191 -0.27 13.66 -13.78
C VAL A 191 -1.77 13.50 -13.97
N LYS A 192 -2.49 14.59 -13.71
CA LYS A 192 -3.90 14.74 -14.07
C LYS A 192 -4.09 14.49 -15.56
N GLY A 193 -4.98 13.54 -15.89
CA GLY A 193 -5.63 13.37 -17.18
C GLY A 193 -4.75 13.54 -18.42
N TYR A 194 -3.98 12.51 -18.78
CA TYR A 194 -3.48 12.42 -20.15
C TYR A 194 -4.69 12.13 -21.07
N ASN A 195 -4.94 13.00 -22.06
CA ASN A 195 -5.97 12.87 -23.11
C ASN A 195 -7.45 12.97 -22.69
N GLY A 196 -7.80 13.83 -21.72
CA GLY A 196 -9.22 14.13 -21.44
C GLY A 196 -9.98 13.00 -20.74
N ASP A 197 -9.27 12.04 -20.15
CA ASP A 197 -9.85 11.10 -19.19
C ASP A 197 -10.15 11.85 -17.87
N PRO A 198 -11.37 11.72 -17.31
CA PRO A 198 -11.75 12.36 -16.05
C PRO A 198 -11.05 11.76 -14.82
N VAL A 199 -10.31 10.66 -14.99
CA VAL A 199 -9.63 9.92 -13.92
C VAL A 199 -8.15 10.31 -13.85
N SER A 200 -7.71 10.74 -12.67
CA SER A 200 -6.28 10.95 -12.38
C SER A 200 -5.52 9.63 -12.53
N ASN A 201 -4.50 9.59 -13.39
CA ASN A 201 -3.66 8.41 -13.57
C ASN A 201 -2.44 8.52 -12.67
N LEU A 202 -2.17 7.48 -11.87
CA LEU A 202 -0.88 7.31 -11.23
C LEU A 202 0.13 6.85 -12.29
N ILE A 203 1.23 7.61 -12.46
CA ILE A 203 2.30 7.26 -13.40
C ILE A 203 3.51 6.74 -12.64
N VAL A 204 3.85 5.48 -12.89
CA VAL A 204 5.03 4.82 -12.30
C VAL A 204 5.98 4.34 -13.38
N ASN A 205 7.27 4.37 -13.06
CA ASN A 205 8.34 3.97 -13.96
C ASN A 205 9.02 2.69 -13.44
N PHE A 206 9.45 1.83 -14.36
CA PHE A 206 10.18 0.60 -14.07
C PHE A 206 11.47 0.55 -14.90
N ASP A 207 12.58 0.05 -14.32
CA ASP A 207 13.82 -0.20 -15.06
C ASP A 207 13.57 -1.30 -16.10
N MET A 208 13.66 -0.93 -17.37
CA MET A 208 13.38 -1.79 -18.51
C MET A 208 14.30 -3.02 -18.55
N ARG A 209 15.53 -2.93 -18.04
CA ARG A 209 16.47 -4.06 -18.01
C ARG A 209 15.97 -5.15 -17.09
N LYS A 210 15.46 -4.79 -15.91
CA LYS A 210 14.88 -5.73 -14.95
C LYS A 210 13.61 -6.37 -15.50
N VAL A 211 12.75 -5.58 -16.15
CA VAL A 211 11.52 -6.08 -16.80
C VAL A 211 11.87 -7.06 -17.92
N ALA A 212 12.80 -6.69 -18.81
CA ALA A 212 13.25 -7.53 -19.91
C ALA A 212 13.80 -8.87 -19.40
N ALA A 213 14.76 -8.83 -18.46
CA ALA A 213 15.35 -10.04 -17.88
C ALA A 213 14.28 -10.98 -17.30
N LYS A 214 13.27 -10.42 -16.62
CA LYS A 214 12.16 -11.21 -16.08
C LYS A 214 11.30 -11.84 -17.16
N ILE A 215 10.91 -11.07 -18.18
CA ILE A 215 10.14 -11.59 -19.33
C ILE A 215 10.89 -12.74 -20.00
N PHE A 216 12.18 -12.55 -20.30
CA PHE A 216 13.03 -13.58 -20.91
C PHE A 216 13.13 -14.84 -20.07
N SER A 217 13.34 -14.72 -18.75
CA SER A 217 13.44 -15.88 -17.85
C SER A 217 12.18 -16.75 -17.81
N SER A 218 11.03 -16.20 -18.22
CA SER A 218 9.73 -16.88 -18.23
C SER A 218 9.30 -17.39 -19.60
N MET A 219 10.07 -17.12 -20.66
CA MET A 219 9.72 -17.47 -22.04
C MET A 219 10.23 -18.86 -22.46
N ASP A 220 9.42 -19.55 -23.24
CA ASP A 220 9.78 -20.78 -23.92
C ASP A 220 10.38 -20.45 -25.30
N LEU A 221 11.69 -20.61 -25.43
CA LEU A 221 12.45 -20.20 -26.62
C LEU A 221 12.03 -20.96 -27.90
N GLU A 222 11.48 -22.17 -27.79
CA GLU A 222 11.05 -22.94 -28.97
C GLU A 222 9.79 -22.37 -29.60
N LYS A 223 8.87 -21.80 -28.79
CA LYS A 223 7.66 -21.13 -29.29
C LYS A 223 7.94 -19.82 -29.99
N LEU A 224 9.04 -19.14 -29.63
CA LEU A 224 9.42 -17.85 -30.22
C LEU A 224 9.78 -17.94 -31.71
N ARG A 225 10.29 -19.09 -32.15
CA ARG A 225 10.67 -19.34 -33.55
C ARG A 225 9.45 -19.44 -34.46
N GLU A 226 8.30 -19.84 -33.92
CA GLU A 226 7.04 -19.94 -34.65
C GLU A 226 6.32 -18.58 -34.80
N GLU A 227 6.53 -17.66 -33.84
CA GLU A 227 5.89 -16.33 -33.81
C GLU A 227 6.77 -15.19 -34.37
N GLU A 228 7.76 -15.50 -35.21
CA GLU A 228 8.68 -14.52 -35.82
C GLU A 228 9.32 -13.53 -34.81
N PHE A 229 9.63 -13.98 -33.59
CA PHE A 229 10.22 -13.15 -32.53
C PHE A 229 9.33 -11.98 -32.06
N VAL A 230 8.01 -12.06 -32.26
CA VAL A 230 7.03 -11.07 -31.81
C VAL A 230 5.97 -11.75 -30.95
N VAL A 231 5.92 -11.40 -29.66
CA VAL A 231 5.04 -12.07 -28.69
C VAL A 231 4.21 -11.05 -27.91
N PHE A 232 2.98 -11.41 -27.58
CA PHE A 232 2.17 -10.66 -26.61
C PHE A 232 2.36 -11.22 -25.21
N VAL A 233 2.89 -10.40 -24.31
CA VAL A 233 3.09 -10.76 -22.90
C VAL A 233 2.08 -9.99 -22.07
N LYS A 234 1.38 -10.68 -21.17
CA LYS A 234 0.56 -10.02 -20.16
C LYS A 234 1.44 -9.64 -18.98
N LEU A 235 1.50 -8.36 -18.65
CA LEU A 235 2.17 -7.87 -17.46
C LEU A 235 1.13 -7.61 -16.39
N ALA A 236 1.35 -8.23 -15.23
CA ALA A 236 0.55 -8.05 -14.03
C ALA A 236 1.21 -6.99 -13.15
N LEU A 237 0.42 -6.02 -12.69
CA LEU A 237 0.83 -4.98 -11.76
C LEU A 237 0.06 -5.16 -10.46
N LYS A 238 0.78 -5.13 -9.34
CA LYS A 238 0.21 -5.15 -7.99
C LYS A 238 0.72 -3.96 -7.20
N GLY A 239 -0.09 -3.45 -6.29
CA GLY A 239 0.32 -2.49 -5.29
C GLY A 239 -0.62 -2.50 -4.10
N LYS A 240 -0.33 -1.65 -3.13
CA LYS A 240 -1.05 -1.55 -1.85
C LYS A 240 -1.39 -0.10 -1.56
N LEU A 241 -2.59 0.13 -1.03
CA LEU A 241 -3.03 1.41 -0.49
C LEU A 241 -2.66 1.54 1.00
N CYS A 242 -2.69 2.75 1.56
CA CYS A 242 -2.43 3.03 2.98
C CYS A 242 -3.34 2.21 3.92
N ASN A 243 -4.63 2.08 3.59
CA ASN A 243 -5.63 1.26 4.29
C ASN A 243 -5.38 -0.27 4.12
N GLY A 244 -4.33 -0.63 3.38
CA GLY A 244 -3.85 -1.97 3.13
C GLY A 244 -4.61 -2.79 2.09
N ILE A 245 -5.64 -2.24 1.47
CA ILE A 245 -6.28 -2.81 0.28
C ILE A 245 -5.23 -3.02 -0.81
N TYR A 246 -5.25 -4.19 -1.43
CA TYR A 246 -4.40 -4.49 -2.58
C TYR A 246 -5.11 -4.06 -3.85
N PHE A 247 -4.35 -3.56 -4.81
CA PHE A 247 -4.85 -3.34 -6.16
C PHE A 247 -4.09 -4.17 -7.17
N TYR A 248 -4.79 -4.57 -8.22
CA TYR A 248 -4.29 -5.45 -9.26
C TYR A 248 -4.75 -5.02 -10.64
N GLY A 249 -3.81 -4.98 -11.59
CA GLY A 249 -4.12 -4.72 -12.99
C GLY A 249 -3.33 -5.64 -13.90
N ILE A 250 -3.90 -5.97 -15.05
CA ILE A 250 -3.19 -6.71 -16.10
C ILE A 250 -3.35 -5.94 -17.39
N ALA A 251 -2.24 -5.73 -18.11
CA ALA A 251 -2.32 -5.26 -19.49
C ALA A 251 -1.32 -6.00 -20.38
N PRO A 252 -1.69 -6.29 -21.64
CA PRO A 252 -0.79 -6.87 -22.61
C PRO A 252 0.22 -5.84 -23.11
N ILE A 253 1.44 -6.28 -23.37
CA ILE A 253 2.48 -5.53 -24.08
C ILE A 253 3.00 -6.38 -25.25
N LYS A 254 3.25 -5.73 -26.39
CA LYS A 254 3.88 -6.39 -27.52
C LYS A 254 5.39 -6.38 -27.32
N VAL A 255 6.04 -7.53 -27.35
CA VAL A 255 7.49 -7.68 -27.19
C VAL A 255 8.09 -8.07 -28.52
N VAL A 256 9.14 -7.35 -28.93
CA VAL A 256 9.91 -7.64 -30.15
C VAL A 256 11.32 -8.03 -29.73
N MET A 257 11.74 -9.24 -30.13
CA MET A 257 13.01 -9.83 -29.73
C MET A 257 14.12 -9.64 -30.78
N PRO A 258 15.40 -9.64 -30.34
CA PRO A 258 16.52 -9.75 -31.28
C PRO A 258 16.54 -11.13 -31.94
N ASP A 259 17.15 -11.19 -33.13
CA ASP A 259 17.39 -12.45 -33.85
C ASP A 259 18.24 -13.40 -32.99
N PRO A 260 18.30 -14.72 -33.29
CA PRO A 260 19.01 -15.73 -32.49
C PRO A 260 20.43 -15.37 -32.03
N GLY A 261 21.18 -14.59 -32.83
CA GLY A 261 22.52 -14.12 -32.48
C GLY A 261 22.55 -13.01 -31.41
N GLY A 262 21.47 -12.23 -31.23
CA GLY A 262 21.36 -11.19 -30.21
C GLY A 262 20.80 -11.68 -28.87
N LEU A 263 20.16 -12.86 -28.83
CA LEU A 263 19.68 -13.51 -27.61
C LEU A 263 20.84 -13.85 -26.64
N TYR A 264 22.00 -14.23 -27.17
CA TYR A 264 23.21 -14.51 -26.38
C TYR A 264 23.73 -13.30 -25.58
N ASN A 265 23.49 -12.07 -26.05
CA ASN A 265 23.95 -10.86 -25.37
C ASN A 265 23.01 -10.41 -24.23
N ILE A 266 21.75 -10.87 -24.23
CA ILE A 266 20.78 -10.50 -23.19
C ILE A 266 20.78 -11.51 -22.03
N ALA A 267 21.08 -12.79 -22.29
CA ALA A 267 21.20 -13.81 -21.24
C ALA A 267 22.40 -13.62 -20.29
N MET A 268 23.30 -12.66 -20.57
CA MET A 268 24.44 -12.30 -19.72
C MET A 268 24.24 -10.98 -18.93
N LEU A 269 23.04 -10.39 -18.98
CA LEU A 269 22.62 -9.22 -18.17
C LEU A 269 21.85 -9.66 -16.92
#